data_AF-A0A258C8L7-F1
#
_entry.id   AF-A0A258C8L7-F1
#
_cell.length_a   1.000
_cell.length_b   1.000
_cell.length_c   1.000
_cell.angle_alpha   90.00
_cell.angle_beta   90.00
_cell.angle_gamma   90.00
#
_symmetry.space_group_name_H-M   'P 1'
#
loop_
_entity.id
_entity.type
_entity.pdbx_description
1 polymer ?
#
loop_
_entity_poly.entity_id
_entity_poly.type
_entity_poly.pdbx_seq_one_letter_code
_entity_poly.pdbx_strand_id
1 'polypeptide(L)'
;MTMLKNPSKKYRAFAPINIPDRTWPSKVITQAPIWLSSDLRDGNQSLIEPMDAAKKMRFFKTLVAVGLKEIEVGFPSASQTDFDFVRELIEGGHIPDDVTIQVLTQAREDLITRTFESLKGARQAIVHYYNATAPSFRRIVFNQDKAGVVSIAVNAAQIIKRLAAAAPETDWRFEYSPEVFSSTETDFAVEVCNAVIDVFQPTPAQKLILNLPATIEAA
;
A
#
# COMPACT_ATOMS: atom_id res chain seq x y z
N MET A 1 35.41 -8.56 -17.19
CA MET A 1 34.13 -8.44 -17.93
C MET A 1 34.31 -7.42 -19.03
N THR A 2 34.26 -7.82 -20.30
CA THR A 2 34.34 -6.91 -21.44
C THR A 2 33.11 -6.00 -21.45
N MET A 3 33.32 -4.67 -21.47
CA MET A 3 32.20 -3.72 -21.62
C MET A 3 31.46 -4.00 -22.93
N LEU A 4 30.12 -3.94 -22.90
CA LEU A 4 29.31 -4.07 -24.12
C LEU A 4 29.66 -2.92 -25.07
N LYS A 5 29.95 -3.25 -26.35
CA LYS A 5 30.21 -2.24 -27.40
C LYS A 5 29.01 -1.32 -27.66
N ASN A 6 27.80 -1.78 -27.35
CA ASN A 6 26.60 -0.96 -27.35
C ASN A 6 25.74 -1.29 -26.10
N PRO A 7 25.79 -0.46 -25.05
CA PRO A 7 25.03 -0.70 -23.82
C PRO A 7 23.51 -0.51 -23.99
N SER A 8 23.03 0.13 -25.07
CA SER A 8 21.59 0.33 -25.28
C SER A 8 20.83 -0.98 -25.39
N LYS A 9 21.48 -2.06 -25.86
CA LYS A 9 20.90 -3.41 -25.96
C LYS A 9 20.51 -4.01 -24.60
N LYS A 10 20.93 -3.43 -23.47
CA LYS A 10 20.50 -3.84 -22.13
C LYS A 10 19.07 -3.43 -21.82
N TYR A 11 18.56 -2.41 -22.48
CA TYR A 11 17.26 -1.80 -22.22
C TYR A 11 16.29 -2.17 -23.33
N ARG A 12 15.05 -2.49 -22.95
CA ARG A 12 13.95 -2.75 -23.88
C ARG A 12 12.94 -1.63 -23.73
N ALA A 13 12.37 -1.18 -24.86
CA ALA A 13 11.28 -0.21 -24.82
C ALA A 13 10.07 -0.80 -24.07
N PHE A 14 9.33 0.08 -23.40
CA PHE A 14 8.08 -0.29 -22.76
C PHE A 14 7.06 -0.78 -23.80
N ALA A 15 6.31 -1.83 -23.46
CA ALA A 15 5.28 -2.37 -24.34
C ALA A 15 4.07 -1.42 -24.34
N PRO A 16 3.66 -0.82 -25.47
CA PRO A 16 2.54 0.12 -25.49
C PRO A 16 1.23 -0.54 -25.04
N ILE A 17 0.49 0.14 -24.18
CA ILE A 17 -0.87 -0.27 -23.79
C ILE A 17 -1.84 0.31 -24.81
N ASN A 18 -2.51 -0.56 -25.58
CA ASN A 18 -3.40 -0.14 -26.65
C ASN A 18 -4.82 0.14 -26.13
N ILE A 19 -5.09 1.40 -25.79
CA ILE A 19 -6.44 1.90 -25.41
C ILE A 19 -6.85 2.96 -26.44
N PRO A 20 -7.42 2.54 -27.59
CA PRO A 20 -7.72 3.46 -28.71
C PRO A 20 -8.87 4.42 -28.39
N ASP A 21 -9.78 4.03 -27.50
CA ASP A 21 -10.97 4.76 -27.06
C ASP A 21 -10.75 5.52 -25.74
N ARG A 22 -9.49 5.78 -25.36
CA ARG A 22 -9.14 6.47 -24.12
C ARG A 22 -9.80 7.85 -24.05
N THR A 23 -10.40 8.16 -22.91
CA THR A 23 -11.11 9.43 -22.71
C THR A 23 -10.33 10.45 -21.89
N TRP A 24 -9.31 10.02 -21.13
CA TRP A 24 -8.55 10.89 -20.22
C TRP A 24 -7.89 12.12 -20.88
N PRO A 25 -7.43 12.11 -22.16
CA PRO A 25 -6.82 13.30 -22.76
C PRO A 25 -7.77 14.50 -22.94
N SER A 26 -9.09 14.27 -22.95
CA SER A 26 -10.10 15.31 -23.13
C SER A 26 -10.81 15.72 -21.83
N LYS A 27 -10.40 15.16 -20.68
CA LYS A 27 -10.99 15.45 -19.38
C LYS A 27 -10.16 16.50 -18.63
N VAL A 28 -10.86 17.45 -17.99
CA VAL A 28 -10.26 18.44 -17.10
C VAL A 28 -10.64 18.10 -15.66
N ILE A 29 -9.66 18.10 -14.76
CA ILE A 29 -9.87 17.87 -13.32
C ILE A 29 -10.64 19.06 -12.74
N THR A 30 -11.80 18.82 -12.13
CA THR A 30 -12.68 19.86 -11.57
C THR A 30 -12.98 19.67 -10.08
N GLN A 31 -12.53 18.57 -9.49
CA GLN A 31 -12.72 18.21 -8.09
C GLN A 31 -11.42 17.67 -7.53
N ALA A 32 -11.17 17.93 -6.24
CA ALA A 32 -10.03 17.36 -5.55
C ALA A 32 -10.22 15.83 -5.39
N PRO A 33 -9.15 15.03 -5.51
CA PRO A 33 -9.19 13.62 -5.18
C PRO A 33 -9.27 13.42 -3.65
N ILE A 34 -9.46 12.18 -3.23
CA ILE A 34 -9.15 11.77 -1.86
C ILE A 34 -7.62 11.73 -1.74
N TRP A 35 -7.08 12.48 -0.79
CA TRP A 35 -5.64 12.57 -0.56
C TRP A 35 -5.22 11.65 0.58
N LEU A 36 -4.18 10.86 0.32
CA LEU A 36 -3.43 10.13 1.34
C LEU A 36 -1.99 10.64 1.36
N SER A 37 -1.48 10.97 2.55
CA SER A 37 -0.07 11.30 2.75
C SER A 37 0.71 10.08 3.21
N SER A 38 1.78 9.72 2.49
CA SER A 38 2.70 8.63 2.87
C SER A 38 4.01 9.13 3.51
N ASP A 39 4.11 10.42 3.80
CA ASP A 39 5.32 11.08 4.28
C ASP A 39 5.93 10.45 5.55
N LEU A 40 5.11 9.96 6.48
CA LEU A 40 5.58 9.40 7.76
C LEU A 40 6.13 7.97 7.65
N ARG A 41 5.90 7.29 6.52
CA ARG A 41 6.39 5.94 6.24
C ARG A 41 7.25 5.92 4.99
N ASP A 42 6.66 6.09 3.81
CA ASP A 42 7.36 6.03 2.52
C ASP A 42 8.35 7.19 2.37
N GLY A 43 7.92 8.40 2.72
CA GLY A 43 8.79 9.58 2.77
C GLY A 43 9.92 9.40 3.80
N ASN A 44 9.59 8.97 5.01
CA ASN A 44 10.57 8.73 6.07
C ASN A 44 11.63 7.68 5.68
N GLN A 45 11.24 6.62 4.98
CA GLN A 45 12.15 5.57 4.49
C GLN A 45 13.17 6.11 3.45
N SER A 46 12.86 7.21 2.77
CA SER A 46 13.74 7.84 1.78
C SER A 46 14.78 8.79 2.38
N LEU A 47 14.71 9.10 3.67
CA LEU A 47 15.62 10.03 4.34
C LEU A 47 16.97 9.38 4.66
N ILE A 48 18.04 10.16 4.53
CA ILE A 48 19.38 9.77 5.01
C ILE A 48 19.37 9.60 6.54
N GLU A 49 18.74 10.55 7.23
CA GLU A 49 18.50 10.51 8.67
C GLU A 49 16.99 10.37 8.92
N PRO A 50 16.51 9.16 9.26
CA PRO A 50 15.10 8.95 9.55
C PRO A 50 14.58 9.87 10.66
N MET A 51 13.30 10.21 10.58
CA MET A 51 12.60 10.99 11.60
C MET A 51 12.58 10.21 12.92
N ASP A 52 13.02 10.89 13.99
CA ASP A 52 12.72 10.49 15.36
C ASP A 52 11.23 10.72 15.68
N ALA A 53 10.79 10.21 16.84
CA ALA A 53 9.40 10.31 17.28
C ALA A 53 8.89 11.75 17.36
N ALA A 54 9.72 12.72 17.77
CA ALA A 54 9.34 14.12 17.87
C ALA A 54 9.10 14.75 16.48
N LYS A 55 9.99 14.46 15.52
CA LYS A 55 9.82 14.88 14.12
C LYS A 55 8.58 14.25 13.50
N LYS A 56 8.36 12.94 13.69
CA LYS A 56 7.15 12.25 13.21
C LYS A 56 5.88 12.87 13.79
N MET A 57 5.82 13.10 15.10
CA MET A 57 4.67 13.72 15.75
C MET A 57 4.41 15.15 15.24
N ARG A 58 5.46 15.96 15.10
CA ARG A 58 5.35 17.30 14.51
C ARG A 58 4.79 17.24 13.10
N PHE A 59 5.26 16.31 12.28
CA PHE A 59 4.83 16.22 10.89
C PHE A 59 3.39 15.68 10.78
N PHE A 60 3.02 14.67 11.57
CA PHE A 60 1.64 14.21 11.70
C PHE A 60 0.67 15.36 12.01
N LYS A 61 0.97 16.15 13.04
CA LYS A 61 0.17 17.34 13.41
C LYS A 61 0.10 18.37 12.28
N THR A 62 1.17 18.50 11.50
CA THR A 62 1.21 19.41 10.34
C THR A 62 0.28 18.91 9.23
N LEU A 63 0.30 17.62 8.90
CA LEU A 63 -0.57 17.00 7.88
C LEU A 63 -2.05 17.13 8.26
N VAL A 64 -2.36 16.92 9.55
CA VAL A 64 -3.70 17.17 10.12
C VAL A 64 -4.10 18.64 9.96
N ALA A 65 -3.20 19.58 10.28
CA ALA A 65 -3.49 21.01 10.15
C ALA A 65 -3.68 21.47 8.70
N VAL A 66 -3.03 20.82 7.72
CA VAL A 66 -3.26 21.02 6.28
C VAL A 66 -4.65 20.52 5.86
N GLY A 67 -5.23 19.58 6.61
CA GLY A 67 -6.56 19.03 6.36
C GLY A 67 -6.56 17.67 5.69
N LEU A 68 -5.44 16.93 5.70
CA LEU A 68 -5.43 15.55 5.20
C LEU A 68 -6.22 14.62 6.13
N LYS A 69 -6.95 13.69 5.51
CA LYS A 69 -7.86 12.76 6.19
C LYS A 69 -7.37 11.32 6.18
N GLU A 70 -6.46 10.97 5.28
CA GLU A 70 -5.82 9.67 5.23
C GLU A 70 -4.30 9.86 5.34
N ILE A 71 -3.68 9.22 6.33
CA ILE A 71 -2.25 9.41 6.64
C ILE A 71 -1.61 8.05 6.92
N GLU A 72 -0.65 7.63 6.10
CA GLU A 72 0.14 6.44 6.36
C GLU A 72 1.23 6.74 7.39
N VAL A 73 1.15 6.08 8.55
CA VAL A 73 1.92 6.42 9.76
C VAL A 73 3.07 5.46 10.05
N GLY A 74 3.16 4.32 9.35
CA GLY A 74 4.29 3.40 9.53
C GLY A 74 4.13 2.02 8.89
N PHE A 75 5.22 1.26 8.98
CA PHE A 75 5.31 -0.16 8.69
C PHE A 75 5.61 -0.93 10.00
N PRO A 76 4.62 -1.03 10.90
CA PRO A 76 4.82 -1.42 12.31
C PRO A 76 5.30 -2.87 12.49
N SER A 77 5.05 -3.75 11.53
CA SER A 77 5.55 -5.13 11.60
C SER A 77 7.03 -5.26 11.23
N ALA A 78 7.59 -4.29 10.50
CA ALA A 78 8.99 -4.30 10.06
C ALA A 78 9.88 -3.35 10.86
N SER A 79 9.32 -2.36 11.56
CA SER A 79 10.04 -1.35 12.33
C SER A 79 9.44 -1.19 13.72
N GLN A 80 10.25 -1.39 14.77
CA GLN A 80 9.81 -1.16 16.16
C GLN A 80 9.49 0.33 16.39
N THR A 81 10.27 1.24 15.82
CA THR A 81 10.01 2.68 15.93
C THR A 81 8.68 3.07 15.28
N ASP A 82 8.29 2.41 14.19
CA ASP A 82 6.98 2.62 13.57
C ASP A 82 5.86 2.02 14.43
N PHE A 83 6.08 0.83 15.00
CA PHE A 83 5.15 0.22 15.94
C PHE A 83 4.88 1.16 17.13
N ASP A 84 5.93 1.64 17.77
CA ASP A 84 5.83 2.52 18.95
C ASP A 84 5.16 3.85 18.59
N PHE A 85 5.43 4.41 17.41
CA PHE A 85 4.76 5.63 16.94
C PHE A 85 3.26 5.43 16.69
N VAL A 86 2.86 4.28 16.11
CA VAL A 86 1.43 3.93 15.97
C VAL A 86 0.77 3.81 17.35
N ARG A 87 1.43 3.16 18.32
CA ARG A 87 0.92 3.07 19.70
C ARG A 87 0.75 4.44 20.33
N GLU A 88 1.76 5.30 20.24
CA GLU A 88 1.71 6.67 20.76
C GLU A 88 0.56 7.48 20.16
N LEU A 89 0.32 7.38 18.85
CA LEU A 89 -0.80 8.08 18.20
C LEU A 89 -2.16 7.64 18.75
N ILE A 90 -2.33 6.34 19.00
CA ILE A 90 -3.59 5.75 19.48
C ILE A 90 -3.76 6.00 20.98
N GLU A 91 -2.79 5.60 21.80
CA GLU A 91 -2.86 5.67 23.26
C GLU A 91 -2.80 7.12 23.78
N GLY A 92 -2.06 7.98 23.09
CA GLY A 92 -2.00 9.42 23.37
C GLY A 92 -3.19 10.23 22.86
N GLY A 93 -4.14 9.59 22.16
CA GLY A 93 -5.34 10.26 21.63
C GLY A 93 -5.01 11.38 20.63
N HIS A 94 -3.97 11.18 19.82
CA HIS A 94 -3.50 12.21 18.89
C HIS A 94 -4.22 12.23 17.54
N ILE A 95 -4.97 11.17 17.22
CA ILE A 95 -5.68 11.01 15.94
C ILE A 95 -7.04 11.72 16.05
N PRO A 96 -7.31 12.76 15.25
CA PRO A 96 -8.62 13.39 15.20
C PRO A 96 -9.72 12.44 14.70
N ASP A 97 -10.96 12.73 15.09
CA ASP A 97 -12.15 11.93 14.75
C ASP A 97 -12.39 11.73 13.25
N ASP A 98 -11.96 12.69 12.42
CA ASP A 98 -12.14 12.68 10.97
C ASP A 98 -10.88 12.25 10.20
N VAL A 99 -9.87 11.71 10.89
CA VAL A 99 -8.63 11.22 10.31
C VAL A 99 -8.54 9.70 10.45
N THR A 100 -8.26 9.02 9.33
CA THR A 100 -7.97 7.60 9.28
C THR A 100 -6.47 7.39 9.10
N ILE A 101 -5.84 6.67 10.03
CA ILE A 101 -4.45 6.27 9.88
C ILE A 101 -4.34 5.03 8.97
N GLN A 102 -3.29 4.97 8.17
CA GLN A 102 -2.92 3.80 7.38
C GLN A 102 -1.62 3.19 7.90
N VAL A 103 -1.55 1.87 7.92
CA VAL A 103 -0.29 1.14 8.16
C VAL A 103 -0.03 0.15 7.03
N LEU A 104 1.25 0.01 6.68
CA LEU A 104 1.70 -0.91 5.65
C LEU A 104 2.06 -2.26 6.25
N THR A 105 1.74 -3.34 5.54
CA THR A 105 2.21 -4.69 5.87
C THR A 105 2.51 -5.51 4.62
N GLN A 106 3.44 -6.46 4.74
CA GLN A 106 3.67 -7.46 3.71
C GLN A 106 2.63 -8.58 3.81
N ALA A 107 2.37 -9.28 2.71
CA ALA A 107 1.46 -10.41 2.62
C ALA A 107 1.99 -11.70 3.33
N ARG A 108 2.37 -11.60 4.61
CA ARG A 108 2.81 -12.71 5.47
C ARG A 108 2.06 -12.69 6.80
N GLU A 109 1.63 -13.86 7.28
CA GLU A 109 0.78 -13.96 8.46
C GLU A 109 1.39 -13.37 9.73
N ASP A 110 2.68 -13.60 9.98
CA ASP A 110 3.40 -13.06 11.14
C ASP A 110 3.44 -11.53 11.13
N LEU A 111 3.67 -10.94 9.96
CA LEU A 111 3.72 -9.49 9.77
C LEU A 111 2.32 -8.86 9.84
N ILE A 112 1.32 -9.49 9.23
CA ILE A 112 -0.07 -9.05 9.31
C ILE A 112 -0.53 -9.06 10.77
N THR A 113 -0.28 -10.15 11.50
CA THR A 113 -0.68 -10.26 12.92
C THR A 113 -0.07 -9.14 13.74
N ARG A 114 1.24 -8.89 13.60
CA ARG A 114 1.93 -7.79 14.28
C ARG A 114 1.41 -6.41 13.88
N THR A 115 0.97 -6.25 12.63
CA THR A 115 0.35 -5.01 12.15
C THR A 115 -0.96 -4.74 12.89
N PHE A 116 -1.82 -5.76 13.02
CA PHE A 116 -3.05 -5.66 13.81
C PHE A 116 -2.79 -5.40 15.29
N GLU A 117 -1.72 -5.98 15.87
CA GLU A 117 -1.32 -5.68 17.25
C GLU A 117 -1.00 -4.19 17.46
N SER A 118 -0.35 -3.55 16.49
CA SER A 118 -0.05 -2.12 16.56
C SER A 118 -1.30 -1.25 16.56
N LEU A 119 -2.39 -1.73 15.92
CA LEU A 119 -3.63 -0.98 15.72
C LEU A 119 -4.66 -1.18 16.84
N LYS A 120 -4.37 -1.98 17.88
CA LYS A 120 -5.32 -2.23 18.98
C LYS A 120 -5.81 -0.93 19.63
N GLY A 121 -7.13 -0.71 19.66
CA GLY A 121 -7.74 0.50 20.21
C GLY A 121 -7.83 1.68 19.23
N ALA A 122 -7.41 1.52 17.97
CA ALA A 122 -7.71 2.51 16.93
C ALA A 122 -9.22 2.59 16.70
N ARG A 123 -9.76 3.80 16.53
CA ARG A 123 -11.18 3.98 16.16
C ARG A 123 -11.46 3.58 14.71
N GLN A 124 -10.53 3.92 13.82
CA GLN A 124 -10.60 3.63 12.39
C GLN A 124 -9.18 3.47 11.85
N ALA A 125 -8.98 2.54 10.93
CA ALA A 125 -7.67 2.29 10.32
C ALA A 125 -7.77 1.67 8.93
N ILE A 126 -6.83 2.03 8.06
CA ILE A 126 -6.59 1.36 6.78
C ILE A 126 -5.43 0.38 6.95
N VAL A 127 -5.69 -0.90 6.70
CA VAL A 127 -4.63 -1.91 6.59
C VAL A 127 -4.26 -2.02 5.11
N HIS A 128 -3.12 -1.43 4.74
CA HIS A 128 -2.55 -1.53 3.41
C HIS A 128 -1.60 -2.74 3.36
N TYR A 129 -1.91 -3.70 2.50
CA TYR A 129 -1.03 -4.83 2.25
C TYR A 129 -0.67 -4.96 0.77
N TYR A 130 0.49 -5.56 0.52
CA TYR A 130 1.02 -5.67 -0.83
C TYR A 130 1.85 -6.94 -1.03
N ASN A 131 1.99 -7.32 -2.30
CA ASN A 131 2.99 -8.27 -2.77
C ASN A 131 3.41 -7.93 -4.20
N ALA A 132 4.68 -8.16 -4.54
CA ALA A 132 5.18 -7.86 -5.88
C ALA A 132 4.54 -8.76 -6.93
N THR A 133 4.08 -8.16 -8.02
CA THR A 133 3.38 -8.88 -9.09
C THR A 133 4.16 -8.93 -10.39
N ALA A 134 5.20 -8.09 -10.58
CA ALA A 134 5.91 -7.99 -11.85
C ALA A 134 6.67 -9.27 -12.25
N PRO A 135 6.75 -9.64 -13.54
CA PRO A 135 7.40 -10.87 -14.00
C PRO A 135 8.84 -11.06 -13.52
N SER A 136 9.62 -9.97 -13.43
CA SER A 136 10.99 -10.00 -12.93
C SER A 136 11.03 -10.40 -11.45
N PHE A 137 10.15 -9.85 -10.63
CA PHE A 137 10.04 -10.19 -9.21
C PHE A 137 9.54 -11.62 -9.02
N ARG A 138 8.49 -12.03 -9.74
CA ARG A 138 7.98 -13.41 -9.72
C ARG A 138 9.09 -14.43 -10.00
N ARG A 139 9.89 -14.19 -11.06
CA ARG A 139 10.96 -15.10 -11.49
C ARG A 139 12.22 -15.05 -10.63
N ILE A 140 12.67 -13.85 -10.26
CA ILE A 140 14.01 -13.65 -9.67
C ILE A 140 13.96 -13.61 -8.14
N VAL A 141 12.95 -12.96 -7.57
CA VAL A 141 12.86 -12.71 -6.13
C VAL A 141 12.09 -13.83 -5.44
N PHE A 142 10.93 -14.19 -5.98
CA PHE A 142 10.02 -15.13 -5.31
C PHE A 142 10.12 -16.56 -5.85
N ASN A 143 10.63 -16.74 -7.08
CA ASN A 143 10.60 -18.02 -7.80
C ASN A 143 9.18 -18.65 -7.78
N GLN A 144 8.17 -17.84 -8.10
CA GLN A 144 6.76 -18.23 -8.10
C GLN A 144 6.12 -18.01 -9.47
N ASP A 145 5.10 -18.82 -9.76
CA ASP A 145 4.22 -18.63 -10.90
C ASP A 145 3.07 -17.65 -10.57
N LYS A 146 2.23 -17.38 -11.57
CA LYS A 146 1.09 -16.46 -11.42
C LYS A 146 0.11 -16.94 -10.35
N ALA A 147 -0.19 -18.24 -10.31
CA ALA A 147 -1.11 -18.83 -9.34
C ALA A 147 -0.60 -18.72 -7.90
N GLY A 148 0.71 -18.93 -7.67
CA GLY A 148 1.35 -18.72 -6.37
C GLY A 148 1.24 -17.27 -5.90
N VAL A 149 1.46 -16.31 -6.80
CA VAL A 149 1.35 -14.88 -6.50
C VAL A 149 -0.08 -14.46 -6.15
N VAL A 150 -1.07 -14.96 -6.89
CA VAL A 150 -2.50 -14.76 -6.55
C VAL A 150 -2.80 -15.37 -5.17
N SER A 151 -2.32 -16.58 -4.90
CA SER A 151 -2.53 -17.27 -3.61
C SER A 151 -1.95 -16.49 -2.44
N ILE A 152 -0.78 -15.85 -2.59
CA ILE A 152 -0.21 -14.96 -1.56
C ILE A 152 -1.19 -13.82 -1.23
N ALA A 153 -1.68 -13.12 -2.25
CA ALA A 153 -2.57 -11.97 -2.07
C ALA A 153 -3.90 -12.39 -1.41
N VAL A 154 -4.48 -13.51 -1.85
CA VAL A 154 -5.74 -14.07 -1.33
C VAL A 154 -5.59 -14.56 0.10
N ASN A 155 -4.52 -15.31 0.42
CA ASN A 155 -4.29 -15.81 1.77
C ASN A 155 -4.10 -14.64 2.76
N ALA A 156 -3.34 -13.62 2.38
CA ALA A 156 -3.18 -12.41 3.18
C ALA A 156 -4.52 -11.70 3.40
N ALA A 157 -5.33 -11.53 2.35
CA ALA A 157 -6.67 -10.94 2.45
C ALA A 157 -7.56 -11.70 3.44
N GLN A 158 -7.53 -13.04 3.41
CA GLN A 158 -8.32 -13.88 4.31
C GLN A 158 -7.88 -13.73 5.77
N ILE A 159 -6.57 -13.66 6.03
CA ILE A 159 -6.02 -13.42 7.37
C ILE A 159 -6.42 -12.02 7.87
N ILE A 160 -6.25 -10.99 7.05
CA ILE A 160 -6.64 -9.60 7.38
C ILE A 160 -8.12 -9.54 7.72
N LYS A 161 -8.98 -10.14 6.89
CA LYS A 161 -10.44 -10.19 7.12
C LYS A 161 -10.79 -10.90 8.43
N ARG A 162 -10.11 -12.02 8.74
CA ARG A 162 -10.29 -12.75 10.00
C ARG A 162 -9.89 -11.92 11.22
N LEU A 163 -8.74 -11.24 11.16
CA LEU A 163 -8.26 -10.41 12.27
C LEU A 163 -9.14 -9.17 12.48
N ALA A 164 -9.58 -8.51 11.40
CA ALA A 164 -10.52 -7.40 11.46
C ALA A 164 -11.86 -7.82 12.09
N ALA A 165 -12.39 -8.99 11.72
CA ALA A 165 -13.63 -9.51 12.32
C ALA A 165 -13.49 -9.84 13.82
N ALA A 166 -12.28 -10.10 14.30
CA ALA A 166 -12.01 -10.35 15.72
C ALA A 166 -11.86 -9.06 16.55
N ALA A 167 -11.80 -7.89 15.90
CA ALA A 167 -11.73 -6.57 16.53
C ALA A 167 -12.84 -5.64 15.97
N PRO A 168 -14.12 -5.95 16.23
CA PRO A 168 -15.25 -5.23 15.64
C PRO A 168 -15.41 -3.78 16.13
N GLU A 169 -14.68 -3.37 17.16
CA GLU A 169 -14.69 -2.01 17.71
C GLU A 169 -13.99 -0.98 16.82
N THR A 170 -13.13 -1.41 15.90
CA THR A 170 -12.42 -0.55 14.95
C THR A 170 -13.14 -0.55 13.60
N ASP A 171 -13.33 0.63 13.01
CA ASP A 171 -13.79 0.75 11.63
C ASP A 171 -12.65 0.44 10.65
N TRP A 172 -12.66 -0.78 10.12
CA TRP A 172 -11.61 -1.29 9.25
C TRP A 172 -11.86 -0.95 7.79
N ARG A 173 -10.84 -0.36 7.16
CA ARG A 173 -10.70 -0.25 5.71
C ARG A 173 -9.49 -1.04 5.23
N PHE A 174 -9.53 -1.44 3.97
CA PHE A 174 -8.46 -2.25 3.38
C PHE A 174 -7.95 -1.60 2.10
N GLU A 175 -6.64 -1.70 1.91
CA GLU A 175 -5.95 -1.30 0.69
C GLU A 175 -5.08 -2.46 0.21
N TYR A 176 -5.17 -2.76 -1.08
CA TYR A 176 -4.29 -3.73 -1.75
C TYR A 176 -3.50 -3.06 -2.86
N SER A 177 -2.20 -3.32 -2.89
CA SER A 177 -1.32 -2.94 -3.99
C SER A 177 -0.72 -4.17 -4.69
N PRO A 178 -0.95 -4.38 -5.99
CA PRO A 178 -0.11 -5.26 -6.81
C PRO A 178 1.24 -4.55 -7.04
N GLU A 179 2.19 -4.70 -6.12
CA GLU A 179 3.45 -3.94 -6.13
C GLU A 179 4.27 -4.21 -7.40
N VAL A 180 4.98 -3.17 -7.87
CA VAL A 180 5.65 -3.11 -9.17
C VAL A 180 4.65 -3.14 -10.34
N PHE A 181 3.44 -2.60 -10.12
CA PHE A 181 2.33 -2.58 -11.07
C PHE A 181 2.72 -2.05 -12.45
N SER A 182 3.52 -0.97 -12.53
CA SER A 182 3.97 -0.39 -13.80
C SER A 182 4.74 -1.35 -14.70
N SER A 183 5.28 -2.45 -14.15
CA SER A 183 5.96 -3.52 -14.91
C SER A 183 5.22 -4.85 -14.89
N THR A 184 3.99 -4.88 -14.35
CA THR A 184 3.12 -6.07 -14.32
C THR A 184 2.23 -6.09 -15.56
N GLU A 185 1.96 -7.27 -16.11
CA GLU A 185 1.01 -7.42 -17.20
C GLU A 185 -0.38 -6.98 -16.74
N THR A 186 -1.04 -6.06 -17.47
CA THR A 186 -2.32 -5.47 -17.06
C THR A 186 -3.39 -6.52 -16.78
N ASP A 187 -3.53 -7.53 -17.64
CA ASP A 187 -4.49 -8.63 -17.44
C ASP A 187 -4.21 -9.40 -16.14
N PHE A 188 -2.94 -9.58 -15.78
CA PHE A 188 -2.56 -10.26 -14.56
C PHE A 188 -2.78 -9.38 -13.32
N ALA A 189 -2.52 -8.08 -13.40
CA ALA A 189 -2.85 -7.15 -12.32
C ALA A 189 -4.37 -7.16 -12.04
N VAL A 190 -5.20 -7.17 -13.10
CA VAL A 190 -6.66 -7.30 -12.99
C VAL A 190 -7.05 -8.63 -12.34
N GLU A 191 -6.45 -9.75 -12.75
CA GLU A 191 -6.68 -11.08 -12.17
C GLU A 191 -6.42 -11.08 -10.65
N VAL A 192 -5.27 -10.58 -10.21
CA VAL A 192 -4.90 -10.54 -8.79
C VAL A 192 -5.84 -9.61 -8.01
N CYS A 193 -6.12 -8.42 -8.53
CA CYS A 193 -7.04 -7.47 -7.88
C CYS A 193 -8.47 -8.04 -7.74
N ASN A 194 -8.99 -8.72 -8.78
CA ASN A 194 -10.30 -9.37 -8.71
C ASN A 194 -10.34 -10.49 -7.67
N ALA A 195 -9.28 -11.30 -7.58
CA ALA A 195 -9.19 -12.33 -6.55
C ALA A 195 -9.19 -11.74 -5.12
N VAL A 196 -8.56 -10.57 -4.94
CA VAL A 196 -8.62 -9.82 -3.66
C VAL A 196 -10.03 -9.26 -3.40
N ILE A 197 -10.68 -8.70 -4.43
CA ILE A 197 -12.07 -8.22 -4.36
C ILE A 197 -13.00 -9.37 -3.93
N ASP A 198 -12.80 -10.57 -4.46
CA ASP A 198 -13.62 -11.74 -4.12
C ASP A 198 -13.49 -12.16 -2.64
N VAL A 199 -12.35 -11.90 -2.00
CA VAL A 199 -12.20 -12.14 -0.56
C VAL A 199 -12.88 -11.06 0.27
N PHE A 200 -12.64 -9.79 -0.03
CA PHE A 200 -13.16 -8.68 0.78
C PHE A 200 -14.64 -8.41 0.55
N GLN A 201 -15.17 -8.69 -0.66
CA GLN A 201 -16.55 -8.41 -1.06
C GLN A 201 -16.95 -6.94 -0.77
N PRO A 202 -16.21 -5.94 -1.31
CA PRO A 202 -16.46 -4.53 -1.03
C PRO A 202 -17.84 -4.08 -1.54
N THR A 203 -18.41 -3.11 -0.85
CA THR A 203 -19.70 -2.49 -1.18
C THR A 203 -19.53 -0.97 -1.32
N PRO A 204 -20.52 -0.23 -1.86
CA PRO A 204 -20.47 1.23 -1.87
C PRO A 204 -20.28 1.88 -0.48
N ALA A 205 -20.75 1.21 0.59
CA ALA A 205 -20.58 1.63 1.97
C ALA A 205 -19.24 1.18 2.59
N GLN A 206 -18.70 0.03 2.18
CA GLN A 206 -17.42 -0.52 2.63
C GLN A 206 -16.51 -0.78 1.44
N LYS A 207 -15.77 0.25 1.04
CA LYS A 207 -14.93 0.22 -0.16
C LYS A 207 -13.59 -0.47 0.13
N LEU A 208 -13.06 -1.14 -0.89
CA LEU A 208 -11.68 -1.59 -0.96
C LEU A 208 -10.88 -0.60 -1.81
N ILE A 209 -9.69 -0.22 -1.37
CA ILE A 209 -8.76 0.60 -2.15
C ILE A 209 -7.86 -0.34 -2.96
N LEU A 210 -7.78 -0.11 -4.26
CA LEU A 210 -6.78 -0.72 -5.13
C LEU A 210 -5.78 0.35 -5.51
N ASN A 211 -4.62 0.36 -4.84
CA ASN A 211 -3.55 1.29 -5.16
C ASN A 211 -2.66 0.69 -6.26
N LEU A 212 -2.41 1.45 -7.32
CA LEU A 212 -1.70 0.99 -8.52
C LEU A 212 -0.34 1.72 -8.64
N PRO A 213 0.70 1.25 -7.93
CA PRO A 213 1.94 2.01 -7.80
C PRO A 213 2.81 1.94 -9.05
N ALA A 214 3.24 3.10 -9.53
CA ALA A 214 4.41 3.18 -10.41
C ALA A 214 5.70 3.03 -9.59
N THR A 215 5.91 1.85 -8.98
CA THR A 215 7.07 1.57 -8.10
C THR A 215 8.39 1.92 -8.78
N ILE A 216 8.46 1.70 -10.09
CA ILE A 216 9.45 2.30 -10.98
C ILE A 216 8.65 2.98 -12.10
N GLU A 217 8.86 4.27 -12.34
CA GLU A 217 8.31 4.95 -13.50
C GLU A 217 8.97 4.38 -14.78
N ALA A 218 8.17 3.75 -15.64
CA ALA A 218 8.67 2.95 -16.77
C ALA A 218 8.34 3.53 -18.16
N ALA A 219 7.31 4.37 -18.27
CA ALA A 219 6.88 5.06 -19.48
C ALA A 219 5.88 6.18 -19.15
#